data_AF-A0A948R7F1-F1
#
_entry.id   AF-A0A948R7F1-F1
#
_cell.length_a   1.000
_cell.length_b   1.000
_cell.length_c   1.000
_cell.angle_alpha   90.00
_cell.angle_beta   90.00
_cell.angle_gamma   90.00
#
_symmetry.space_group_name_H-M   'P 1'
#
loop_
_entity.id
_entity.type
_entity.pdbx_description
1 polymer ?
#
loop_
_entity_poly.entity_id
_entity_poly.type
_entity_poly.pdbx_seq_one_letter_code
_entity_poly.pdbx_strand_id
1 'polypeptide(L)'
;MSSVWGRQGGAIGPRLADVTEAFLARAGFDRAPWLTVIFAGGIGTWFVLPEMWQWCAAIAIGVGAALAAFALWPIGSAADEHRAHLRLAVVTGGLVFAFGIAVIWARSEMVGAEPIVRPVVERLHGHVLEREDQPADGRLRLTLAVRDFGTGTARKVRIN
;
A
#
# COMPACT_ATOMS: atom_id res chain seq x y z
N MET A 1 16.18 -4.94 59.93
CA MET A 1 14.74 -4.89 59.60
C MET A 1 14.49 -3.46 59.15
N SER A 2 14.39 -3.11 57.86
CA SER A 2 13.29 -3.41 56.93
C SER A 2 13.79 -3.20 55.49
N SER A 3 13.73 -4.28 54.70
CA SER A 3 12.88 -4.40 53.51
C SER A 3 13.50 -3.85 52.21
N VAL A 4 14.46 -4.64 51.71
CA VAL A 4 14.77 -4.78 50.28
C VAL A 4 13.51 -5.31 49.59
N TRP A 5 12.79 -4.45 48.88
CA TRP A 5 11.80 -4.87 47.89
C TRP A 5 12.20 -4.28 46.55
N GLY A 6 13.11 -4.99 45.87
CA GLY A 6 13.32 -4.84 44.45
C GLY A 6 12.04 -5.23 43.73
N ARG A 7 11.29 -4.22 43.28
CA ARG A 7 10.19 -4.41 42.35
C ARG A 7 10.80 -4.74 40.98
N GLN A 8 11.27 -5.98 40.81
CA GLN A 8 11.53 -6.55 39.48
C GLN A 8 10.20 -6.84 38.80
N GLY A 9 9.46 -5.79 38.47
CA GLY A 9 8.42 -5.87 37.46
C GLY A 9 9.13 -6.02 36.12
N GLY A 10 9.34 -7.26 35.69
CA GLY A 10 9.91 -7.56 34.38
C GLY A 10 8.98 -7.02 33.30
N ALA A 11 9.20 -5.76 32.89
CA ALA A 11 8.45 -5.15 31.83
C ALA A 11 8.78 -5.89 30.53
N ILE A 12 7.81 -6.63 30.01
CA ILE A 12 7.93 -7.44 28.79
C ILE A 12 8.26 -6.54 27.59
N GLY A 13 7.71 -5.31 27.58
CA GLY A 13 7.94 -4.31 26.53
C GLY A 13 9.42 -3.96 26.28
N PRO A 14 10.18 -3.45 27.28
CA PRO A 14 11.59 -3.10 27.07
C PRO A 14 12.44 -4.31 26.67
N ARG A 15 12.19 -5.50 27.25
CA ARG A 15 12.90 -6.73 26.88
C ARG A 15 12.67 -7.14 25.42
N LEU A 16 11.42 -7.07 24.93
CA LEU A 16 11.11 -7.36 23.53
C LEU A 16 11.76 -6.35 22.58
N ALA A 17 11.77 -5.07 22.95
CA ALA A 17 12.45 -4.04 22.18
C ALA A 17 13.97 -4.29 22.11
N ASP A 18 14.60 -4.73 23.20
CA ASP A 18 16.03 -5.09 23.25
C ASP A 18 16.36 -6.27 22.34
N VAL A 19 15.52 -7.32 22.37
CA VAL A 19 15.67 -8.48 21.49
C VAL A 19 15.51 -8.08 20.03
N THR A 20 14.55 -7.22 19.73
CA THR A 20 14.27 -6.75 18.36
C THR A 20 15.42 -5.89 17.83
N GLU A 21 15.95 -4.97 18.64
CA GLU A 21 17.14 -4.19 18.27
C GLU A 21 18.32 -5.12 17.97
N ALA A 22 18.61 -6.07 18.87
CA ALA A 22 19.72 -6.99 18.69
C ALA A 22 19.54 -7.89 17.45
N PHE A 23 18.31 -8.30 17.14
CA PHE A 23 17.99 -9.01 15.91
C PHE A 23 18.24 -8.14 14.68
N LEU A 24 17.72 -6.92 14.67
CA LEU A 24 17.89 -5.98 13.55
C LEU A 24 19.36 -5.64 13.33
N ALA A 25 20.13 -5.40 14.40
CA ALA A 25 21.57 -5.16 14.33
C ALA A 25 22.30 -6.29 13.57
N ARG A 26 21.95 -7.55 13.87
CA ARG A 26 22.51 -8.74 13.22
C ARG A 26 21.99 -8.97 11.81
N ALA A 27 20.78 -8.49 11.48
CA ALA A 27 20.11 -8.76 10.22
C ALA A 27 20.76 -8.09 8.99
N GLY A 28 21.81 -7.27 9.15
CA GLY A 28 22.64 -6.76 8.04
C GLY A 28 21.85 -6.34 6.79
N PHE A 29 22.20 -6.93 5.64
CA PHE A 29 21.55 -6.71 4.33
C PHE A 29 20.20 -7.41 4.16
N ASP A 30 19.84 -8.38 5.01
CA ASP A 30 18.57 -9.13 4.91
C ASP A 30 17.35 -8.23 5.12
N ARG A 31 17.54 -7.00 5.57
CA ARG A 31 16.50 -5.97 5.72
C ARG A 31 15.99 -5.43 4.38
N ALA A 32 16.82 -5.44 3.33
CA ALA A 32 16.46 -4.82 2.04
C ALA A 32 15.29 -5.53 1.34
N PRO A 33 15.25 -6.88 1.23
CA PRO A 33 14.10 -7.59 0.67
C PRO A 33 12.78 -7.33 1.42
N TRP A 34 12.84 -7.14 2.74
CA TRP A 34 11.65 -6.84 3.54
C TRP A 34 11.02 -5.50 3.19
N LEU A 35 11.79 -4.50 2.77
CA LEU A 35 11.22 -3.23 2.28
C LEU A 35 10.37 -3.46 1.02
N THR A 36 10.78 -4.37 0.13
CA THR A 36 9.96 -4.75 -1.03
C THR A 36 8.65 -5.40 -0.61
N VAL A 37 8.68 -6.29 0.40
CA VAL A 37 7.47 -6.91 0.95
C VAL A 37 6.54 -5.87 1.55
N ILE A 38 7.08 -4.92 2.32
CA ILE A 38 6.32 -3.82 2.92
C ILE A 38 5.71 -2.92 1.85
N PHE A 39 6.47 -2.59 0.79
CA PHE A 39 5.99 -1.84 -0.36
C PHE A 39 4.81 -2.54 -1.04
N ALA A 40 4.96 -3.85 -1.32
CA ALA A 40 3.89 -4.66 -1.88
C ALA A 40 2.68 -4.74 -0.94
N GLY A 41 2.90 -4.78 0.37
CA GLY A 41 1.84 -4.70 1.38
C GLY A 41 1.08 -3.38 1.34
N GLY A 42 1.77 -2.26 1.14
CA GLY A 42 1.14 -0.96 0.89
C GLY A 42 0.26 -0.97 -0.35
N ILE A 43 0.77 -1.51 -1.47
CA ILE A 43 -0.02 -1.67 -2.69
C ILE A 43 -1.25 -2.58 -2.45
N GLY A 44 -1.06 -3.72 -1.79
CA GLY A 44 -2.13 -4.67 -1.48
C GLY A 44 -3.23 -4.06 -0.61
N THR A 45 -2.84 -3.19 0.33
CA THR A 45 -3.79 -2.49 1.22
C THR A 45 -4.80 -1.64 0.45
N TRP A 46 -4.39 -1.03 -0.66
CA TRP A 46 -5.30 -0.26 -1.53
C TRP A 46 -6.44 -1.12 -2.10
N PHE A 47 -6.19 -2.39 -2.43
CA PHE A 47 -7.22 -3.31 -2.93
C PHE A 47 -8.15 -3.86 -1.84
N VAL A 48 -7.69 -3.87 -0.59
CA VAL A 48 -8.47 -4.39 0.55
C VAL A 48 -9.37 -3.31 1.13
N LEU A 49 -8.90 -2.05 1.17
CA LEU A 49 -9.63 -0.93 1.75
C LEU A 49 -10.59 -0.32 0.70
N PRO A 50 -11.92 -0.26 0.97
CA PRO A 50 -12.90 0.19 -0.01
C PRO A 50 -12.98 1.71 -0.21
N GLU A 51 -12.55 2.50 0.78
CA GLU A 51 -12.84 3.95 0.83
C GLU A 51 -11.58 4.81 0.86
N MET A 52 -11.64 5.98 0.22
CA MET A 52 -10.51 6.91 0.10
C MET A 52 -9.96 7.38 1.46
N TRP A 53 -10.82 7.63 2.44
CA TRP A 53 -10.37 8.05 3.77
C TRP A 53 -9.56 6.96 4.48
N GLN A 54 -9.83 5.67 4.19
CA GLN A 54 -9.10 4.56 4.77
C GLN A 54 -7.68 4.48 4.22
N TRP A 55 -7.50 4.79 2.93
CA TRP A 55 -6.17 4.92 2.32
C TRP A 55 -5.39 6.07 2.96
N CYS A 56 -6.02 7.24 3.13
CA CYS A 56 -5.43 8.37 3.83
C CYS A 56 -5.04 8.02 5.28
N ALA A 57 -5.90 7.31 6.00
CA ALA A 57 -5.62 6.85 7.35
C ALA A 57 -4.44 5.86 7.37
N ALA A 58 -4.37 4.91 6.44
CA ALA A 58 -3.26 3.96 6.33
C ALA A 58 -1.93 4.67 6.03
N ILE A 59 -1.92 5.66 5.13
CA ILE A 59 -0.77 6.53 4.87
C ILE A 59 -0.38 7.29 6.14
N ALA A 60 -1.35 7.90 6.82
CA ALA A 60 -1.13 8.66 8.05
C ALA A 60 -0.58 7.79 9.18
N ILE A 61 -0.98 6.51 9.28
CA ILE A 61 -0.43 5.55 10.22
C ILE A 61 1.04 5.25 9.88
N GLY A 62 1.37 5.02 8.60
CA GLY A 62 2.76 4.78 8.17
C GLY A 62 3.68 5.98 8.46
N VAL A 63 3.25 7.18 8.11
CA VAL A 63 3.98 8.43 8.39
C VAL A 63 4.02 8.73 9.89
N GLY A 64 2.90 8.53 10.59
CA GLY A 64 2.77 8.72 12.03
C GLY A 64 3.70 7.79 12.81
N ALA A 65 3.85 6.54 12.38
CA ALA A 65 4.81 5.60 12.98
C ALA A 65 6.26 6.09 12.81
N ALA A 66 6.62 6.64 11.64
CA ALA A 66 7.93 7.22 11.41
C ALA A 66 8.18 8.44 12.32
N LEU A 67 7.21 9.34 12.43
CA LEU A 67 7.29 10.51 13.32
C LEU A 67 7.36 10.11 14.79
N ALA A 68 6.55 9.14 15.21
CA ALA A 68 6.57 8.60 16.57
C ALA A 68 7.93 7.96 16.88
N ALA A 69 8.57 7.26 15.93
CA ALA A 69 9.89 6.71 16.12
C ALA A 69 10.96 7.79 16.34
N PHE A 70 10.87 8.94 15.63
CA PHE A 70 11.76 10.08 15.88
C PHE A 70 11.47 10.78 17.21
N ALA A 71 10.20 10.89 17.62
CA ALA A 71 9.83 11.51 18.88
C ALA A 71 10.23 10.67 20.10
N LEU A 72 10.10 9.34 20.00
CA LEU A 72 10.43 8.40 21.08
C LEU A 72 11.92 8.10 21.17
N TRP A 73 12.65 8.12 20.03
CA TRP A 73 14.09 7.88 19.96
C TRP A 73 14.81 8.99 19.18
N PRO A 74 14.96 10.19 19.76
CA PRO A 74 15.60 11.32 19.09
C PRO A 74 17.06 11.02 18.71
N ILE A 75 17.48 11.53 17.55
CA ILE A 75 18.86 11.45 17.07
C ILE A 75 19.76 12.26 18.01
N GLY A 76 20.91 11.71 18.40
CA GLY A 76 21.87 12.35 19.30
C GLY A 76 21.54 12.24 20.80
N SER A 77 20.53 11.44 21.18
CA SER A 77 20.21 11.14 22.59
C SER A 77 20.88 9.83 23.05
N ALA A 78 20.96 9.57 24.36
CA ALA A 78 21.43 8.28 24.88
C ALA A 78 20.57 7.08 24.41
N ALA A 79 19.32 7.33 24.02
CA ALA A 79 18.45 6.32 23.41
C ALA A 79 18.85 5.99 21.96
N ASP A 80 19.62 6.86 21.30
CA ASP A 80 20.10 6.67 19.93
C ASP A 80 21.04 5.45 19.84
N GLU A 81 21.96 5.31 20.79
CA GLU A 81 22.92 4.19 20.84
C GLU A 81 22.23 2.83 21.05
N HIS A 82 21.05 2.80 21.63
CA HIS A 82 20.35 1.55 21.98
C HIS A 82 19.18 1.20 21.06
N ARG A 83 18.76 2.11 20.17
CA ARG A 83 17.51 1.96 19.39
C ARG A 83 17.64 2.42 17.93
N ALA A 84 18.86 2.65 17.44
CA ALA A 84 19.08 3.16 16.10
C ALA A 84 18.53 2.24 15.00
N HIS A 85 18.68 0.92 15.12
CA HIS A 85 18.21 0.00 14.07
C HIS A 85 16.70 -0.19 14.09
N LEU A 86 16.08 -0.26 15.28
CA LEU A 86 14.63 -0.30 15.42
C LEU A 86 14.00 0.98 14.88
N ARG A 87 14.56 2.15 15.21
CA ARG A 87 14.08 3.42 14.65
C ARG A 87 14.18 3.42 13.14
N LEU A 88 15.33 3.04 12.57
CA LEU A 88 15.51 2.96 11.13
C LEU A 88 14.49 2.03 10.48
N ALA A 89 14.25 0.85 11.05
CA ALA A 89 13.29 -0.12 10.54
C ALA A 89 11.85 0.42 10.56
N VAL A 90 11.42 1.07 11.65
CA VAL A 90 10.07 1.65 11.76
C VAL A 90 9.90 2.83 10.81
N VAL A 91 10.90 3.72 10.72
CA VAL A 91 10.86 4.88 9.81
C VAL A 91 10.81 4.42 8.36
N THR A 92 11.76 3.59 7.93
CA THR A 92 11.82 3.13 6.53
C THR A 92 10.62 2.27 6.18
N GLY A 93 10.20 1.34 7.05
CA GLY A 93 9.02 0.52 6.84
C GLY A 93 7.73 1.34 6.72
N GLY A 94 7.51 2.28 7.64
CA GLY A 94 6.32 3.15 7.61
C GLY A 94 6.26 4.02 6.35
N LEU A 95 7.39 4.61 5.95
CA LEU A 95 7.47 5.44 4.74
C LEU A 95 7.31 4.62 3.46
N VAL A 96 7.95 3.45 3.37
CA VAL A 96 7.85 2.56 2.20
C VAL A 96 6.43 2.00 2.05
N PHE A 97 5.76 1.67 3.16
CA PHE A 97 4.35 1.27 3.16
C PHE A 97 3.44 2.38 2.63
N ALA A 98 3.57 3.59 3.18
CA ALA A 98 2.81 4.76 2.74
C ALA A 98 3.07 5.07 1.26
N PHE A 99 4.33 4.95 0.82
CA PHE A 99 4.72 5.12 -0.58
C PHE A 99 4.07 4.07 -1.49
N GLY A 100 3.95 2.81 -1.05
CA GLY A 100 3.25 1.76 -1.79
C GLY A 100 1.79 2.13 -2.10
N ILE A 101 1.05 2.63 -1.10
CA ILE A 101 -0.32 3.10 -1.28
C ILE A 101 -0.35 4.31 -2.23
N ALA A 102 0.55 5.29 -2.04
CA ALA A 102 0.59 6.48 -2.89
C ALA A 102 0.89 6.16 -4.36
N VAL A 103 1.79 5.21 -4.63
CA VAL A 103 2.16 4.79 -6.00
C VAL A 103 0.98 4.14 -6.70
N ILE A 104 0.28 3.19 -6.06
CA ILE A 104 -0.86 2.54 -6.71
C ILE A 104 -2.02 3.52 -6.92
N TRP A 105 -2.24 4.44 -5.97
CA TRP A 105 -3.23 5.50 -6.13
C TRP A 105 -2.87 6.40 -7.32
N ALA A 106 -1.65 6.92 -7.38
CA ALA A 106 -1.20 7.74 -8.52
C ALA A 106 -1.35 7.01 -9.86
N ARG A 107 -1.02 5.71 -9.89
CA ARG A 107 -1.21 4.88 -11.09
C ARG A 107 -2.69 4.74 -11.45
N SER A 108 -3.57 4.60 -10.47
CA SER A 108 -5.03 4.55 -10.68
C SER A 108 -5.56 5.86 -11.28
N GLU A 109 -5.06 7.01 -10.85
CA GLU A 109 -5.45 8.30 -11.44
C GLU A 109 -4.90 8.45 -12.89
N MET A 110 -3.66 8.03 -13.14
CA MET A 110 -3.04 8.14 -14.46
C MET A 110 -3.61 7.17 -15.51
N VAL A 111 -4.02 5.98 -15.07
CA VAL A 111 -4.54 4.91 -15.95
C VAL A 111 -6.06 4.80 -15.88
N GLY A 112 -6.69 5.52 -14.95
CA GLY A 112 -8.13 5.51 -14.71
C GLY A 112 -8.90 5.92 -15.96
N ALA A 113 -9.85 5.08 -16.38
CA ALA A 113 -10.87 5.49 -17.33
C ALA A 113 -11.99 6.18 -16.56
N GLU A 114 -12.56 7.24 -17.13
CA GLU A 114 -13.70 7.94 -16.53
C GLU A 114 -14.82 6.92 -16.20
N PRO A 115 -15.19 6.79 -14.91
CA PRO A 115 -16.21 5.82 -14.51
C PRO A 115 -17.54 6.09 -15.22
N ILE A 116 -18.20 5.04 -15.69
CA ILE A 116 -19.55 5.16 -16.20
C ILE A 116 -20.47 5.43 -14.99
N VAL A 117 -21.01 6.66 -14.92
CA VAL A 117 -21.76 7.19 -13.76
C VAL A 117 -22.93 6.29 -13.32
N ARG A 118 -23.51 5.53 -14.24
CA ARG A 118 -24.61 4.60 -13.98
C ARG A 118 -24.62 3.48 -15.02
N PRO A 119 -25.21 2.31 -14.72
CA PRO A 119 -25.53 1.34 -15.76
C PRO A 119 -26.44 1.98 -16.81
N VAL A 120 -26.04 1.94 -18.08
CA VAL A 120 -26.82 2.44 -19.21
C VAL A 120 -26.96 1.32 -20.23
N VAL A 121 -28.20 1.11 -20.70
CA VAL A 121 -28.48 0.28 -21.87
C VAL A 121 -28.70 1.22 -23.05
N GLU A 122 -27.78 1.22 -24.00
CA GLU A 122 -27.83 2.08 -25.17
C GLU A 122 -27.57 1.26 -26.44
N ARG A 123 -28.19 1.68 -27.56
CA ARG A 123 -27.91 1.11 -28.87
C ARG A 123 -26.66 1.76 -29.44
N LEU A 124 -25.59 0.97 -29.57
CA LEU A 124 -24.32 1.43 -30.13
C LEU A 124 -24.25 1.07 -31.62
N HIS A 125 -23.90 2.05 -32.45
CA HIS A 125 -23.53 1.82 -33.85
C HIS A 125 -22.03 2.06 -34.00
N GLY A 126 -21.31 1.06 -34.52
CA GLY A 126 -19.86 1.11 -34.62
C GLY A 126 -19.30 0.18 -35.68
N HIS A 127 -17.99 0.21 -35.85
CA HIS A 127 -17.26 -0.64 -36.77
C HIS A 127 -16.42 -1.65 -35.98
N VAL A 128 -16.34 -2.88 -36.46
CA VAL A 128 -15.51 -3.91 -35.83
C VAL A 128 -14.05 -3.56 -36.10
N LEU A 129 -13.28 -3.37 -35.02
CA LEU A 129 -11.84 -3.19 -35.09
C LEU A 129 -11.12 -4.54 -34.98
N GLU A 130 -11.61 -5.41 -34.11
CA GLU A 130 -10.94 -6.67 -33.77
C GLU A 130 -11.98 -7.74 -33.39
N ARG A 131 -11.68 -8.97 -33.80
CA ARG A 131 -12.48 -10.16 -33.54
C ARG A 131 -11.57 -11.21 -32.92
N GLU A 132 -11.84 -11.58 -31.67
CA GLU A 132 -11.21 -12.69 -30.97
C GLU A 132 -12.20 -13.84 -30.81
N ASP A 133 -11.97 -14.92 -31.56
CA ASP A 133 -12.72 -16.18 -31.36
C ASP A 133 -12.19 -16.86 -30.08
N GLN A 134 -13.08 -17.11 -29.10
CA GLN A 134 -12.78 -17.84 -27.86
C GLN A 134 -13.49 -19.21 -27.91
N PRO A 135 -12.96 -20.17 -28.69
CA PRO A 135 -13.63 -21.45 -28.96
C PRO A 135 -13.79 -22.31 -27.70
N ALA A 136 -12.88 -22.18 -26.73
CA ALA A 136 -12.96 -22.92 -25.46
C ALA A 136 -14.22 -22.56 -24.64
N ASP A 137 -14.72 -21.33 -24.75
CA ASP A 137 -15.91 -20.85 -24.04
C ASP A 137 -17.16 -20.80 -24.93
N GLY A 138 -17.04 -21.19 -26.21
CA GLY A 138 -18.12 -21.04 -27.20
C GLY A 138 -18.54 -19.59 -27.43
N ARG A 139 -17.64 -18.62 -27.23
CA ARG A 139 -17.93 -17.18 -27.26
C ARG A 139 -17.09 -16.45 -28.30
N LEU A 140 -17.62 -15.31 -28.73
CA LEU A 140 -16.94 -14.39 -29.64
C LEU A 140 -16.75 -13.06 -28.93
N ARG A 141 -15.50 -12.59 -28.82
CA ARG A 141 -15.22 -11.26 -28.31
C ARG A 141 -15.00 -10.30 -29.46
N LEU A 142 -15.77 -9.22 -29.45
CA LEU A 142 -15.70 -8.17 -30.45
C LEU A 142 -15.24 -6.86 -29.81
N THR A 143 -14.32 -6.20 -30.49
CA THR A 143 -13.88 -4.85 -30.15
C THR A 143 -14.40 -3.91 -31.22
N LEU A 144 -15.26 -2.98 -30.81
CA LEU A 144 -15.93 -2.03 -31.70
C LEU A 144 -15.34 -0.62 -31.52
N ALA A 145 -15.10 0.08 -32.63
CA ALA A 145 -15.01 1.54 -32.65
C ALA A 145 -16.44 2.08 -32.72
N VAL A 146 -16.88 2.74 -31.66
CA VAL A 146 -18.21 3.33 -31.55
C VAL A 146 -18.05 4.85 -31.49
N ARG A 147 -18.98 5.58 -32.10
CA ARG A 147 -19.12 7.01 -31.87
C ARG A 147 -20.33 7.23 -30.97
N ASP A 148 -20.12 7.91 -29.85
CA ASP A 148 -21.19 8.26 -28.91
C ASP A 148 -22.23 9.17 -29.60
N PHE A 149 -23.51 8.84 -29.48
CA PHE A 149 -24.61 9.58 -30.10
C PHE A 149 -24.82 10.96 -29.49
N GLY A 150 -24.49 11.14 -28.19
CA GLY A 150 -24.66 12.41 -27.49
C GLY A 150 -23.46 13.36 -27.64
N THR A 151 -22.24 12.82 -27.59
CA THR A 151 -21.00 13.63 -27.56
C THR A 151 -20.22 13.59 -28.87
N GLY A 152 -20.52 12.65 -29.77
CA GLY A 152 -19.75 12.44 -30.99
C GLY A 152 -18.34 11.92 -30.74
N THR A 153 -17.96 11.56 -29.51
CA THR A 153 -16.59 11.10 -29.20
C THR A 153 -16.37 9.66 -29.67
N ALA A 154 -15.16 9.36 -30.14
CA ALA A 154 -14.77 8.01 -30.53
C ALA A 154 -14.40 7.21 -29.27
N ARG A 155 -14.99 6.02 -29.11
CA ARG A 155 -14.75 5.12 -27.98
C ARG A 155 -14.52 3.69 -28.48
N LYS A 156 -13.59 2.99 -27.83
CA LYS A 156 -13.35 1.56 -28.04
C LYS A 156 -14.21 0.77 -27.04
N VAL A 157 -15.12 -0.08 -27.52
CA VAL A 157 -16.04 -0.87 -26.68
C VAL A 157 -15.77 -2.35 -26.90
N ARG A 158 -15.61 -3.12 -25.82
CA ARG A 158 -15.42 -4.57 -25.87
C ARG A 158 -16.71 -5.28 -25.47
N ILE A 159 -17.20 -6.16 -26.34
CA ILE A 159 -18.37 -7.00 -26.14
C ILE A 159 -17.89 -8.46 -26.02
N ASN A 160 -18.41 -9.18 -25.03
CA ASN A 160 -18.14 -10.61 -24.79
C ASN A 160 -19.37 -11.45 -25.08
#